data_AF-A0A9E3H382-F1
#
_entry.id   AF-A0A9E3H382-F1
#
_cell.length_a   1.000
_cell.length_b   1.000
_cell.length_c   1.000
_cell.angle_alpha   90.00
_cell.angle_beta   90.00
_cell.angle_gamma   90.00
#
_symmetry.space_group_name_H-M   'P 1'
#
loop_
_entity.id
_entity.type
_entity.pdbx_description
1 polymer ?
#
loop_
_entity_poly.entity_id
_entity_poly.type
_entity_poly.pdbx_seq_one_letter_code
_entity_poly.pdbx_strand_id
1 'polypeptide(L)'
;MTATTAVMPSNASVPAGDGGFCKRSGCGRPVLPGERGRSRQFCSDECRVRHYNALRSVPAAPVLPPADGPEASLGRLAQLLSEASRLAASASAQVAAADPGRVAAVLAEGEAARRRAEAHAGVASAQAAEAGESAAAAWEAADAADAARGQAEERARAAEERAREAERQLAATAAELAAALARAGAAEREAAQAAAALEAAARERDTAAEAARNGAQAGRDALAAAREQAARELAAAQGACQVREEAARSLADAAAARAERAEAALDAERAERRALTEKLAIAAVPPQPARRARAAAEKEKQP
;
A
#
# COMPACT_ATOMS: atom_id res chain seq x y z
N MET A 1 0.05 -30.88 22.90
CA MET A 1 0.59 -32.02 23.66
C MET A 1 1.66 -31.50 24.60
N THR A 2 1.29 -31.24 25.85
CA THR A 2 2.23 -30.98 26.95
C THR A 2 1.51 -31.37 28.21
N ALA A 3 2.05 -32.39 28.85
CA ALA A 3 1.39 -33.22 29.85
C ALA A 3 1.42 -32.56 31.23
N THR A 4 0.24 -32.56 31.86
CA THR A 4 0.02 -32.23 33.27
C THR A 4 0.61 -33.33 34.14
N THR A 5 1.71 -33.04 34.84
CA THR A 5 2.27 -33.92 35.89
C THR A 5 1.71 -33.51 37.25
N ALA A 6 0.67 -34.23 37.67
CA ALA A 6 0.21 -34.24 39.05
C ALA A 6 1.20 -35.03 39.92
N VAL A 7 1.71 -34.41 40.98
CA VAL A 7 2.49 -35.08 42.03
C VAL A 7 1.55 -35.43 43.18
N MET A 8 1.30 -36.73 43.34
CA MET A 8 0.67 -37.33 44.51
C MET A 8 1.76 -37.73 45.52
N PRO A 9 1.63 -37.43 46.82
CA PRO A 9 2.36 -38.15 47.85
C PRO A 9 1.62 -39.44 48.21
N SER A 10 2.18 -40.57 47.76
CA SER A 10 1.89 -41.90 48.31
C SER A 10 2.68 -42.10 49.60
N ASN A 11 1.99 -42.29 50.72
CA ASN A 11 2.28 -43.31 51.73
C ASN A 11 1.24 -43.26 52.86
N ALA A 12 0.10 -43.90 52.63
CA ALA A 12 -0.73 -44.41 53.71
C ALA A 12 -0.09 -45.70 54.21
N SER A 13 0.51 -45.66 55.41
CA SER A 13 0.82 -46.86 56.18
C SER A 13 -0.22 -47.02 57.28
N VAL A 14 -0.93 -48.14 57.21
CA VAL A 14 -1.91 -48.66 58.18
C VAL A 14 -1.25 -48.84 59.56
N PRO A 15 -1.92 -48.53 60.70
CA PRO A 15 -1.32 -48.69 62.02
C PRO A 15 -1.24 -50.18 62.39
N ALA A 16 -0.02 -50.67 62.62
CA ALA A 16 0.23 -51.99 63.16
C ALA A 16 0.43 -51.92 64.68
N GLY A 17 -0.49 -52.55 65.41
CA GLY A 17 -0.28 -53.08 66.76
C GLY A 17 -0.57 -52.12 67.92
N ASP A 18 -1.59 -52.45 68.72
CA ASP A 18 -1.82 -51.90 70.05
C ASP A 18 -0.53 -51.95 70.90
N GLY A 19 0.15 -50.83 71.01
CA GLY A 19 1.27 -50.64 71.92
C GLY A 19 0.77 -50.66 73.36
N GLY A 20 0.99 -51.76 74.07
CA GLY A 20 0.63 -51.87 75.48
C GLY A 20 1.28 -50.79 76.35
N PHE A 21 0.63 -50.40 77.45
CA PHE A 21 1.20 -49.44 78.39
C PHE A 21 2.25 -50.10 79.31
N CYS A 22 3.17 -49.28 79.83
CA CYS A 22 4.20 -49.72 80.75
C CYS A 22 3.60 -50.36 82.02
N LYS A 23 4.02 -51.58 82.36
CA LYS A 23 3.49 -52.38 83.50
C LYS A 23 3.84 -51.83 84.89
N ARG A 24 4.66 -50.77 84.98
CA ARG A 24 4.96 -50.11 86.25
C ARG A 24 3.76 -49.25 86.69
N SER A 25 3.20 -49.56 87.86
CA SER A 25 2.15 -48.78 88.51
C SER A 25 2.51 -47.29 88.54
N GLY A 26 1.65 -46.43 87.97
CA GLY A 26 1.84 -44.98 87.91
C GLY A 26 2.71 -44.43 86.77
N CYS A 27 3.23 -45.27 85.85
CA CYS A 27 4.01 -44.77 84.71
C CYS A 27 3.12 -44.39 83.52
N GLY A 28 2.19 -45.25 83.11
CA GLY A 28 1.19 -44.97 82.07
C GLY A 28 1.71 -44.65 80.67
N ARG A 29 3.03 -44.67 80.43
CA ARG A 29 3.61 -44.39 79.11
C ARG A 29 3.38 -45.54 78.14
N PRO A 30 3.02 -45.26 76.86
CA PRO A 30 2.89 -46.29 75.85
C PRO A 30 4.27 -46.93 75.59
N VAL A 31 4.30 -48.25 75.47
CA VAL A 31 5.52 -48.96 75.12
C VAL A 31 5.59 -49.05 73.60
N LEU A 32 6.72 -48.61 73.04
CA LEU A 32 6.95 -48.66 71.60
C LEU A 32 6.90 -50.13 71.12
N PRO A 33 6.23 -50.42 69.99
CA PRO A 33 6.20 -51.75 69.42
C PRO A 33 7.62 -52.20 69.06
N GLY A 34 8.01 -53.40 69.49
CA GLY A 34 9.34 -53.94 69.21
C GLY A 34 9.44 -54.48 67.78
N GLU A 35 10.51 -54.17 67.06
CA GLU A 35 10.68 -54.49 65.63
C GLU A 35 11.08 -55.96 65.33
N ARG A 36 10.41 -56.94 65.96
CA ARG A 36 10.53 -58.42 65.88
C ARG A 36 11.06 -59.03 67.19
N GLY A 37 10.21 -59.81 67.86
CA GLY A 37 10.47 -60.47 69.15
C GLY A 37 9.38 -60.21 70.20
N ARG A 38 9.46 -60.86 71.39
CA ARG A 38 8.50 -60.66 72.50
C ARG A 38 8.27 -59.17 72.77
N SER A 39 7.01 -58.76 72.89
CA SER A 39 6.64 -57.37 73.20
C SER A 39 7.26 -56.91 74.54
N ARG A 40 7.83 -55.69 74.54
CA ARG A 40 8.41 -55.09 75.74
C ARG A 40 7.29 -54.75 76.74
N GLN A 41 7.46 -55.11 78.01
CA GLN A 41 6.48 -54.83 79.08
C GLN A 41 6.70 -53.48 79.79
N PHE A 42 7.84 -52.83 79.57
CA PHE A 42 8.21 -51.57 80.22
C PHE A 42 8.75 -50.57 79.19
N CYS A 43 8.45 -49.27 79.37
CA CYS A 43 8.94 -48.21 78.49
C CYS A 43 10.45 -47.94 78.61
N SER A 44 11.07 -48.38 79.71
CA SER A 44 12.51 -48.29 79.95
C SER A 44 12.97 -49.36 80.96
N ASP A 45 14.28 -49.67 80.94
CA ASP A 45 14.89 -50.58 81.92
C ASP A 45 14.79 -50.06 83.35
N GLU A 46 14.80 -48.74 83.53
CA GLU A 46 14.61 -48.12 84.83
C GLU A 46 13.21 -48.38 85.39
N CYS A 47 12.17 -48.33 84.55
CA CYS A 47 10.82 -48.71 84.97
C CYS A 47 10.72 -50.19 85.35
N ARG A 48 11.45 -51.06 84.65
CA ARG A 48 11.54 -52.49 84.98
C ARG A 48 12.18 -52.72 86.35
N VAL A 49 13.33 -52.10 86.62
CA VAL A 49 14.06 -52.24 87.90
C VAL A 49 13.20 -51.70 89.06
N ARG A 50 12.62 -50.51 88.91
CA ARG A 50 11.75 -49.93 89.94
C ARG A 50 10.51 -50.79 90.22
N HIS A 51 9.92 -51.39 89.20
CA HIS A 51 8.76 -52.28 89.37
C HIS A 51 9.12 -53.54 90.20
N TYR A 52 10.23 -54.22 89.88
CA TYR A 52 10.65 -55.39 90.64
C TYR A 52 11.13 -55.05 92.06
N ASN A 53 11.77 -53.88 92.25
CA ASN A 53 12.13 -53.41 93.58
C ASN A 53 10.90 -53.09 94.43
N ALA A 54 9.86 -52.48 93.86
CA ALA A 54 8.61 -52.23 94.57
C ALA A 54 7.93 -53.54 95.01
N LEU A 55 7.95 -54.59 94.18
CA LEU A 55 7.44 -55.91 94.54
C LEU A 55 8.25 -56.58 95.65
N ARG A 56 9.56 -56.32 95.75
CA ARG A 56 10.40 -56.79 96.86
C ARG A 56 10.22 -56.01 98.16
N SER A 57 9.70 -54.78 98.07
CA SER A 57 9.63 -53.84 99.20
C SER A 57 8.27 -53.81 99.87
N VAL A 58 7.40 -54.81 99.65
CA VAL A 58 6.13 -54.91 100.40
C VAL A 58 6.48 -55.17 101.86
N PRO A 59 6.29 -54.20 102.78
CA PRO A 59 6.46 -54.46 104.19
C PRO A 59 5.37 -55.44 104.60
N ALA A 60 5.73 -56.51 105.31
CA ALA A 60 4.73 -57.36 105.95
C ALA A 60 3.88 -56.47 106.87
N ALA A 61 2.56 -56.44 106.63
CA ALA A 61 1.64 -55.77 107.53
C ALA A 61 1.77 -56.43 108.92
N PRO A 62 1.98 -55.67 110.00
CA PRO A 62 2.00 -56.26 111.34
C PRO A 62 0.60 -56.81 111.63
N VAL A 63 0.53 -58.11 111.90
CA VAL A 63 -0.67 -58.77 112.43
C VAL A 63 -0.90 -58.21 113.83
N LEU A 64 -1.99 -57.45 114.00
CA LEU A 64 -2.47 -57.07 115.33
C LEU A 64 -3.04 -58.32 116.04
N PRO A 65 -2.63 -58.62 117.28
CA PRO A 65 -3.33 -59.62 118.09
C PRO A 65 -4.73 -59.09 118.48
N PRO A 66 -5.76 -59.97 118.58
CA PRO A 66 -7.05 -59.58 119.10
C PRO A 66 -6.91 -59.35 120.59
N ALA A 67 -7.18 -58.14 121.05
CA ALA A 67 -7.12 -57.86 122.46
C ALA A 67 -8.34 -57.01 122.85
N ASP A 68 -9.39 -57.75 123.20
CA ASP A 68 -10.54 -57.23 123.92
C ASP A 68 -10.16 -57.16 125.40
N GLY A 69 -9.56 -56.04 125.77
CA GLY A 69 -9.14 -55.70 127.13
C GLY A 69 -8.77 -54.21 127.26
N PRO A 70 -8.86 -53.62 128.46
CA PRO A 70 -8.62 -52.19 128.68
C PRO A 70 -7.21 -51.75 128.25
N GLU A 71 -6.20 -52.62 128.38
CA GLU A 71 -4.81 -52.33 128.00
C GLU A 71 -4.59 -52.29 126.48
N ALA A 72 -5.32 -53.10 125.72
CA ALA A 72 -5.22 -53.11 124.26
C ALA A 72 -6.04 -52.02 123.58
N SER A 73 -7.16 -51.63 124.20
CA SER A 73 -7.85 -50.40 123.83
C SER A 73 -6.97 -49.17 124.12
N LEU A 74 -6.18 -49.16 125.20
CA LEU A 74 -5.14 -48.15 125.46
C LEU A 74 -3.98 -48.19 124.44
N GLY A 75 -3.50 -49.39 124.06
CA GLY A 75 -2.48 -49.54 123.02
C GLY A 75 -2.95 -49.08 121.63
N ARG A 76 -4.20 -49.39 121.27
CA ARG A 76 -4.83 -48.91 120.03
C ARG A 76 -5.08 -47.41 120.05
N LEU A 77 -5.43 -46.84 121.20
CA LEU A 77 -5.52 -45.39 121.41
C LEU A 77 -4.16 -44.71 121.24
N ALA A 78 -3.09 -45.27 121.81
CA ALA A 78 -1.73 -44.76 121.65
C ALA A 78 -1.24 -44.82 120.18
N GLN A 79 -1.61 -45.87 119.46
CA GLN A 79 -1.34 -45.99 118.03
C GLN A 79 -2.12 -44.94 117.21
N LEU A 80 -3.42 -44.78 117.47
CA LEU A 80 -4.24 -43.76 116.80
C LEU A 80 -3.74 -42.33 117.08
N LEU A 81 -3.27 -42.04 118.29
CA LEU A 81 -2.63 -40.76 118.63
C LEU A 81 -1.31 -40.56 117.88
N SER A 82 -0.52 -41.62 117.69
CA SER A 82 0.73 -41.59 116.91
C SER A 82 0.47 -41.39 115.41
N GLU A 83 -0.56 -42.02 114.86
CA GLU A 83 -0.98 -41.83 113.47
C GLU A 83 -1.57 -40.43 113.25
N ALA A 84 -2.40 -39.95 114.17
CA ALA A 84 -2.97 -38.61 114.14
C ALA A 84 -1.88 -37.53 114.22
N SER A 85 -0.87 -37.71 115.08
CA SER A 85 0.27 -36.77 115.18
C SER A 85 1.16 -36.81 113.94
N ARG A 86 1.41 -37.98 113.34
CA ARG A 86 2.12 -38.08 112.06
C ARG A 86 1.35 -37.40 110.92
N LEU A 87 0.03 -37.58 110.86
CA LEU A 87 -0.85 -36.90 109.90
C LEU A 87 -0.85 -35.39 110.13
N ALA A 88 -0.92 -34.93 111.38
CA ALA A 88 -0.84 -33.51 111.72
C ALA A 88 0.52 -32.89 111.36
N ALA A 89 1.63 -33.61 111.59
CA ALA A 89 2.97 -33.17 111.19
C ALA A 89 3.12 -33.13 109.66
N SER A 90 2.60 -34.14 108.95
CA SER A 90 2.53 -34.16 107.49
C SER A 90 1.68 -33.01 106.94
N ALA A 91 0.49 -32.77 107.51
CA ALA A 91 -0.38 -31.66 107.13
C ALA A 91 0.31 -30.31 107.40
N SER A 92 1.00 -30.17 108.53
CA SER A 92 1.76 -28.97 108.87
C SER A 92 2.93 -28.74 107.92
N ALA A 93 3.65 -29.80 107.52
CA ALA A 93 4.71 -29.72 106.52
C ALA A 93 4.17 -29.39 105.13
N GLN A 94 3.00 -29.91 104.76
CA GLN A 94 2.32 -29.56 103.50
C GLN A 94 1.83 -28.10 103.51
N VAL A 95 1.32 -27.61 104.64
CA VAL A 95 0.93 -26.20 104.82
C VAL A 95 2.15 -25.28 104.80
N ALA A 96 3.25 -25.66 105.45
CA ALA A 96 4.50 -24.90 105.42
C ALA A 96 5.17 -24.92 104.04
N ALA A 97 5.05 -26.03 103.29
CA ALA A 97 5.51 -26.12 101.90
C ALA A 97 4.62 -25.34 100.93
N ALA A 98 3.33 -25.19 101.26
CA ALA A 98 2.38 -24.28 100.64
C ALA A 98 2.53 -22.87 101.22
N ASP A 99 3.77 -22.34 101.24
CA ASP A 99 4.03 -20.96 101.60
C ASP A 99 3.19 -20.02 100.70
N PRO A 100 2.24 -19.26 101.27
CA PRO A 100 1.37 -18.38 100.49
C PRO A 100 2.16 -17.35 99.68
N GLY A 101 3.33 -16.91 100.18
CA GLY A 101 4.21 -15.97 99.47
C GLY A 101 4.76 -16.55 98.17
N ARG A 102 5.25 -17.79 98.20
CA ARG A 102 5.73 -18.50 97.01
C ARG A 102 4.62 -18.76 95.99
N VAL A 103 3.42 -19.15 96.43
CA VAL A 103 2.27 -19.34 95.54
C VAL A 103 1.88 -18.01 94.87
N ALA A 104 1.82 -16.92 95.63
CA ALA A 104 1.55 -15.58 95.09
C ALA A 104 2.61 -15.13 94.07
N ALA A 105 3.89 -15.42 94.33
CA ALA A 105 4.97 -15.11 93.38
C ALA A 105 4.84 -15.89 92.06
N VAL A 106 4.56 -17.20 92.11
CA VAL A 106 4.34 -18.01 90.90
C VAL A 106 3.12 -17.53 90.10
N LEU A 107 2.02 -17.16 90.78
CA LEU A 107 0.85 -16.59 90.13
C LEU A 107 1.17 -15.24 89.49
N ALA A 108 1.90 -14.36 90.18
CA ALA A 108 2.32 -13.07 89.64
C ALA A 108 3.26 -13.21 88.43
N GLU A 109 4.20 -14.16 88.46
CA GLU A 109 5.06 -14.49 87.33
C GLU A 109 4.26 -15.06 86.14
N GLY A 110 3.30 -15.94 86.41
CA GLY A 110 2.39 -16.49 85.40
C GLY A 110 1.52 -15.40 84.75
N GLU A 111 0.98 -14.47 85.53
CA GLU A 111 0.24 -13.31 85.02
C GLU A 111 1.15 -12.36 84.23
N ALA A 112 2.39 -12.14 84.67
CA ALA A 112 3.37 -11.35 83.94
C ALA A 112 3.75 -12.02 82.61
N ALA A 113 3.92 -13.34 82.58
CA ALA A 113 4.17 -14.12 81.37
C ALA A 113 2.97 -14.06 80.41
N ARG A 114 1.75 -14.20 80.93
CA ARG A 114 0.51 -14.03 80.15
C ARG A 114 0.45 -12.65 79.51
N ARG A 115 0.65 -11.58 80.29
CA ARG A 115 0.65 -10.20 79.76
C ARG A 115 1.70 -9.98 78.68
N ARG A 116 2.90 -10.55 78.81
CA ARG A 116 3.92 -10.50 77.75
C ARG A 116 3.49 -11.25 76.50
N ALA A 117 2.90 -12.43 76.64
CA ALA A 117 2.41 -13.21 75.50
C ALA A 117 1.26 -12.49 74.76
N GLU A 118 0.32 -11.89 75.51
CA GLU A 118 -0.75 -11.05 74.96
C GLU A 118 -0.20 -9.84 74.21
N ALA A 119 0.81 -9.16 74.77
CA ALA A 119 1.49 -8.05 74.10
C ALA A 119 2.18 -8.49 72.80
N HIS A 120 2.91 -9.62 72.80
CA HIS A 120 3.52 -10.16 71.60
C HIS A 120 2.49 -10.58 70.54
N ALA A 121 1.37 -11.18 70.95
CA ALA A 121 0.27 -11.52 70.05
C ALA A 121 -0.36 -10.25 69.44
N GLY A 122 -0.52 -9.18 70.21
CA GLY A 122 -0.98 -7.88 69.72
C GLY A 122 -0.05 -7.29 68.66
N VAL A 123 1.27 -7.30 68.91
CA VAL A 123 2.26 -6.82 67.93
C VAL A 123 2.26 -7.68 66.67
N ALA A 124 2.22 -9.01 66.80
CA ALA A 124 2.16 -9.91 65.64
C ALA A 124 0.87 -9.69 64.82
N SER A 125 -0.27 -9.45 65.48
CA SER A 125 -1.53 -9.12 64.79
C SER A 125 -1.46 -7.78 64.06
N ALA A 126 -0.82 -6.76 64.65
CA ALA A 126 -0.63 -5.47 64.01
C ALA A 126 0.28 -5.59 62.78
N GLN A 127 1.41 -6.30 62.89
CA GLN A 127 2.31 -6.57 61.76
C GLN A 127 1.63 -7.37 60.64
N ALA A 128 0.77 -8.34 60.99
CA ALA A 128 0.00 -9.08 60.01
C ALA A 128 -1.02 -8.21 59.28
N ALA A 129 -1.66 -7.27 59.99
CA ALA A 129 -2.58 -6.30 59.38
C ALA A 129 -1.83 -5.34 58.43
N GLU A 130 -0.71 -4.76 58.87
CA GLU A 130 0.14 -3.88 58.05
C GLU A 130 0.68 -4.61 56.80
N ALA A 131 1.08 -5.88 56.94
CA ALA A 131 1.51 -6.70 55.81
C ALA A 131 0.34 -7.00 54.85
N GLY A 132 -0.87 -7.20 55.37
CA GLY A 132 -2.08 -7.38 54.58
C GLY A 132 -2.42 -6.14 53.77
N GLU A 133 -2.40 -4.95 54.38
CA GLU A 133 -2.60 -3.67 53.71
C GLU A 133 -1.53 -3.40 52.66
N SER A 134 -0.26 -3.67 52.98
CA SER A 134 0.86 -3.52 52.04
C SER A 134 0.74 -4.45 50.84
N ALA A 135 0.30 -5.70 51.06
CA ALA A 135 0.06 -6.66 49.98
C ALA A 135 -1.11 -6.23 49.09
N ALA A 136 -2.21 -5.75 49.68
CA ALA A 136 -3.34 -5.22 48.92
C ALA A 136 -2.92 -4.03 48.03
N ALA A 137 -2.19 -3.06 48.59
CA ALA A 137 -1.67 -1.93 47.83
C ALA A 137 -0.71 -2.35 46.70
N ALA A 138 0.11 -3.39 46.92
CA ALA A 138 1.00 -3.92 45.89
C ALA A 138 0.23 -4.57 44.73
N TRP A 139 -0.86 -5.28 45.02
CA TRP A 139 -1.72 -5.87 43.98
C TRP A 139 -2.48 -4.80 43.20
N GLU A 140 -3.04 -3.80 43.88
CA GLU A 140 -3.71 -2.67 43.21
C GLU A 140 -2.73 -1.91 42.29
N ALA A 141 -1.48 -1.71 42.73
CA ALA A 141 -0.45 -1.11 41.91
C ALA A 141 -0.07 -1.98 40.70
N ALA A 142 -0.03 -3.30 40.86
CA ALA A 142 0.22 -4.24 39.75
C ALA A 142 -0.91 -4.21 38.72
N ASP A 143 -2.17 -4.25 39.16
CA ASP A 143 -3.35 -4.15 38.29
C ASP A 143 -3.36 -2.81 37.53
N ALA A 144 -3.03 -1.71 38.21
CA ALA A 144 -2.91 -0.39 37.59
C ALA A 144 -1.78 -0.34 36.55
N ALA A 145 -0.64 -0.99 36.81
CA ALA A 145 0.47 -1.08 35.87
C ALA A 145 0.11 -1.91 34.63
N ASP A 146 -0.60 -3.03 34.80
CA ASP A 146 -1.08 -3.86 33.70
C ASP A 146 -2.11 -3.12 32.85
N ALA A 147 -3.04 -2.40 33.48
CA ALA A 147 -3.99 -1.54 32.77
C ALA A 147 -3.28 -0.42 31.98
N ALA A 148 -2.28 0.24 32.58
CA ALA A 148 -1.49 1.28 31.91
C ALA A 148 -0.71 0.71 30.72
N ARG A 149 -0.14 -0.50 30.87
CA ARG A 149 0.53 -1.21 29.78
C ARG A 149 -0.44 -1.56 28.65
N GLY A 150 -1.62 -2.07 28.95
CA GLY A 150 -2.66 -2.34 27.95
C GLY A 150 -3.03 -1.09 27.15
N GLN A 151 -3.26 0.03 27.84
CA GLN A 151 -3.54 1.32 27.18
C GLN A 151 -2.36 1.84 26.34
N ALA A 152 -1.11 1.55 26.73
CA ALA A 152 0.07 1.92 25.96
C ALA A 152 0.18 1.07 24.68
N GLU A 153 -0.08 -0.23 24.77
CA GLU A 153 -0.10 -1.14 23.62
C GLU A 153 -1.22 -0.79 22.63
N GLU A 154 -2.41 -0.45 23.12
CA GLU A 154 -3.51 0.04 22.26
C GLU A 154 -3.15 1.35 21.55
N ARG A 155 -2.56 2.31 22.27
CA ARG A 155 -2.08 3.56 21.68
C ARG A 155 -1.00 3.34 20.62
N ALA A 156 -0.09 2.38 20.85
CA ALA A 156 0.93 2.00 19.89
C ALA A 156 0.31 1.41 18.61
N ARG A 157 -0.63 0.46 18.74
CA ARG A 157 -1.36 -0.12 17.60
C ARG A 157 -2.12 0.95 16.81
N ALA A 158 -2.84 1.83 17.49
CA ALA A 158 -3.54 2.93 16.84
C ALA A 158 -2.60 3.94 16.17
N ALA A 159 -1.37 4.12 16.67
CA ALA A 159 -0.36 4.94 16.00
C ALA A 159 0.19 4.24 14.75
N GLU A 160 0.45 2.94 14.80
CA GLU A 160 0.90 2.15 13.64
C GLU A 160 -0.15 2.10 12.52
N GLU A 161 -1.43 1.93 12.87
CA GLU A 161 -2.53 1.96 11.90
C GLU A 161 -2.65 3.32 11.21
N ARG A 162 -2.54 4.41 11.98
CA ARG A 162 -2.52 5.78 11.43
C ARG A 162 -1.30 6.03 10.55
N ALA A 163 -0.13 5.49 10.91
CA ALA A 163 1.07 5.59 10.09
C ALA A 163 0.91 4.86 8.75
N ARG A 164 0.41 3.61 8.77
CA ARG A 164 0.12 2.84 7.55
C ARG A 164 -0.92 3.53 6.67
N GLU A 165 -1.94 4.13 7.27
CA GLU A 165 -2.94 4.89 6.51
C GLU A 165 -2.34 6.15 5.86
N ALA A 166 -1.50 6.89 6.59
CA ALA A 166 -0.79 8.04 6.04
C ALA A 166 0.15 7.64 4.89
N GLU A 167 0.87 6.51 5.02
CA GLU A 167 1.70 5.95 3.94
C GLU A 167 0.88 5.60 2.69
N ARG A 168 -0.30 4.98 2.86
CA ARG A 168 -1.22 4.69 1.76
C ARG A 168 -1.70 5.97 1.06
N GLN A 169 -2.04 7.01 1.82
CA GLN A 169 -2.47 8.30 1.29
C GLN A 169 -1.34 9.01 0.53
N LEU A 170 -0.10 8.97 1.05
CA LEU A 170 1.08 9.50 0.37
C LEU A 170 1.37 8.75 -0.94
N ALA A 171 1.26 7.42 -0.94
CA ALA A 171 1.45 6.63 -2.16
C ALA A 171 0.36 6.92 -3.21
N ALA A 172 -0.90 7.06 -2.79
CA ALA A 172 -2.02 7.39 -3.68
C ALA A 172 -1.84 8.78 -4.32
N THR A 173 -1.54 9.80 -3.50
CA THR A 173 -1.31 11.16 -3.99
C THR A 173 -0.08 11.26 -4.90
N ALA A 174 0.99 10.53 -4.60
CA ALA A 174 2.16 10.45 -5.48
C ALA A 174 1.80 9.81 -6.84
N ALA A 175 0.99 8.76 -6.85
CA ALA A 175 0.51 8.12 -8.08
C ALA A 175 -0.40 9.06 -8.89
N GLU A 176 -1.30 9.80 -8.24
CA GLU A 176 -2.15 10.81 -8.89
C GLU A 176 -1.32 11.93 -9.53
N LEU A 177 -0.29 12.43 -8.83
CA LEU A 177 0.62 13.45 -9.35
C LEU A 177 1.41 12.92 -10.55
N ALA A 178 1.95 11.70 -10.47
CA ALA A 178 2.67 11.07 -11.58
C ALA A 178 1.75 10.91 -12.81
N ALA A 179 0.50 10.50 -12.62
CA ALA A 179 -0.47 10.39 -13.69
C ALA A 179 -0.84 11.77 -14.29
N ALA A 180 -0.96 12.81 -13.45
CA ALA A 180 -1.20 14.18 -13.92
C ALA A 180 -0.03 14.71 -14.76
N LEU A 181 1.21 14.50 -14.32
CA LEU A 181 2.41 14.87 -15.07
C LEU A 181 2.51 14.11 -16.39
N ALA A 182 2.18 12.81 -16.41
CA ALA A 182 2.16 12.03 -17.64
C ALA A 182 1.13 12.57 -18.66
N ARG A 183 -0.07 12.94 -18.20
CA ARG A 183 -1.11 13.57 -19.04
C ARG A 183 -0.66 14.94 -19.54
N ALA A 184 -0.06 15.77 -18.70
CA ALA A 184 0.48 17.07 -19.11
C ALA A 184 1.55 16.90 -20.21
N GLY A 185 2.50 15.99 -20.00
CA GLY A 185 3.53 15.69 -21.01
C GLY A 185 2.97 15.09 -22.31
N ALA A 186 1.86 14.35 -22.25
CA ALA A 186 1.16 13.88 -23.45
C ALA A 186 0.51 15.05 -24.21
N ALA A 187 -0.19 15.93 -23.50
CA ALA A 187 -0.81 17.11 -24.09
C ALA A 187 0.23 18.06 -24.72
N GLU A 188 1.40 18.24 -24.10
CA GLU A 188 2.51 19.01 -24.68
C GLU A 188 3.02 18.41 -25.99
N ARG A 189 3.16 17.08 -26.06
CA ARG A 189 3.56 16.38 -27.29
C ARG A 189 2.51 16.51 -28.39
N GLU A 190 1.22 16.37 -28.04
CA GLU A 190 0.12 16.57 -28.99
C GLU A 190 0.08 18.01 -29.52
N ALA A 191 0.27 19.00 -28.64
CA ALA A 191 0.34 20.40 -29.04
C ALA A 191 1.54 20.68 -29.96
N ALA A 192 2.71 20.11 -29.67
CA ALA A 192 3.89 20.23 -30.52
C ALA A 192 3.67 19.56 -31.90
N GLN A 193 3.04 18.39 -31.93
CA GLN A 193 2.69 17.70 -33.19
C GLN A 193 1.68 18.52 -34.01
N ALA A 194 0.66 19.08 -33.37
CA ALA A 194 -0.32 19.94 -34.02
C ALA A 194 0.34 21.21 -34.60
N ALA A 195 1.24 21.84 -33.85
CA ALA A 195 2.00 23.00 -34.32
C ALA A 195 2.87 22.65 -35.55
N ALA A 196 3.60 21.52 -35.50
CA ALA A 196 4.39 21.05 -36.63
C ALA A 196 3.52 20.74 -37.87
N ALA A 197 2.34 20.15 -37.68
CA ALA A 197 1.40 19.89 -38.76
C ALA A 197 0.86 21.18 -39.40
N LEU A 198 0.57 22.21 -38.59
CA LEU A 198 0.16 23.53 -39.09
C LEU A 198 1.28 24.22 -39.88
N GLU A 199 2.52 24.15 -39.41
CA GLU A 199 3.68 24.68 -40.14
C GLU A 199 3.90 23.95 -41.48
N ALA A 200 3.76 22.62 -41.50
CA ALA A 200 3.83 21.84 -42.73
C ALA A 200 2.75 22.25 -43.73
N ALA A 201 1.48 22.33 -43.27
CA ALA A 201 0.37 22.78 -44.10
C ALA A 201 0.55 24.22 -44.63
N ALA A 202 1.14 25.12 -43.83
CA ALA A 202 1.47 26.46 -44.28
C ALA A 202 2.52 26.45 -45.41
N ARG A 203 3.59 25.65 -45.27
CA ARG A 203 4.63 25.50 -46.32
C ARG A 203 4.06 24.89 -47.60
N GLU A 204 3.19 23.89 -47.48
CA GLU A 204 2.52 23.28 -48.63
C GLU A 204 1.64 24.31 -49.36
N ARG A 205 0.86 25.09 -48.62
CA ARG A 205 0.05 26.17 -49.20
C ARG A 205 0.90 27.22 -49.90
N ASP A 206 2.01 27.65 -49.29
CA ASP A 206 2.89 28.67 -49.86
C ASP A 206 3.58 28.14 -51.13
N THR A 207 4.00 26.87 -51.13
CA THR A 207 4.55 26.18 -52.32
C THR A 207 3.49 26.08 -53.43
N ALA A 208 2.26 25.70 -53.10
CA ALA A 208 1.15 25.62 -54.05
C ALA A 208 0.81 27.01 -54.63
N ALA A 209 0.84 28.06 -53.80
CA ALA A 209 0.62 29.44 -54.25
C ALA A 209 1.74 29.94 -55.16
N GLU A 210 3.00 29.59 -54.88
CA GLU A 210 4.12 29.88 -55.77
C GLU A 210 4.01 29.14 -57.10
N ALA A 211 3.71 27.83 -57.09
CA ALA A 211 3.48 27.05 -58.29
C ALA A 211 2.33 27.63 -59.15
N ALA A 212 1.22 28.05 -58.52
CA ALA A 212 0.12 28.70 -59.21
C ALA A 212 0.52 30.03 -59.85
N ARG A 213 1.33 30.86 -59.15
CA ARG A 213 1.87 32.13 -59.70
C ARG A 213 2.80 31.87 -60.88
N ASN A 214 3.70 30.91 -60.77
CA ASN A 214 4.64 30.53 -61.83
C ASN A 214 3.90 30.00 -63.05
N GLY A 215 2.89 29.13 -62.85
CA GLY A 215 2.03 28.64 -63.91
C GLY A 215 1.24 29.74 -64.62
N ALA A 216 0.68 30.68 -63.85
CA ALA A 216 -0.02 31.84 -64.42
C ALA A 216 0.92 32.76 -65.22
N GLN A 217 2.17 32.95 -64.75
CA GLN A 217 3.18 33.72 -65.46
C GLN A 217 3.60 33.03 -66.75
N ALA A 218 3.93 31.74 -66.70
CA ALA A 218 4.27 30.94 -67.88
C ALA A 218 3.12 30.95 -68.92
N GLY A 219 1.87 30.88 -68.47
CA GLY A 219 0.70 30.99 -69.34
C GLY A 219 0.58 32.36 -70.02
N ARG A 220 0.86 33.46 -69.29
CA ARG A 220 0.90 34.82 -69.88
C ARG A 220 2.03 34.95 -70.91
N ASP A 221 3.21 34.44 -70.59
CA ASP A 221 4.38 34.49 -71.47
C ASP A 221 4.16 33.67 -72.75
N ALA A 222 3.59 32.47 -72.61
CA ALA A 222 3.21 31.65 -73.76
C ALA A 222 2.16 32.33 -74.65
N LEU A 223 1.15 32.98 -74.06
CA LEU A 223 0.16 33.75 -74.82
C LEU A 223 0.78 34.96 -75.53
N ALA A 224 1.70 35.67 -74.88
CA ALA A 224 2.42 36.79 -75.48
C ALA A 224 3.27 36.32 -76.67
N ALA A 225 4.03 35.24 -76.51
CA ALA A 225 4.80 34.64 -77.59
C ALA A 225 3.92 34.17 -78.75
N ALA A 226 2.77 33.54 -78.47
CA ALA A 226 1.80 33.14 -79.49
C ALA A 226 1.24 34.34 -80.27
N ARG A 227 0.94 35.44 -79.58
CA ARG A 227 0.49 36.69 -80.23
C ARG A 227 1.58 37.31 -81.10
N GLU A 228 2.82 37.31 -80.63
CA GLU A 228 3.96 37.82 -81.40
C GLU A 228 4.19 36.98 -82.66
N GLN A 229 4.16 35.65 -82.53
CA GLN A 229 4.26 34.73 -83.66
C GLN A 229 3.14 34.96 -84.67
N ALA A 230 1.88 35.06 -84.21
CA ALA A 230 0.74 35.36 -85.07
C ALA A 230 0.89 36.71 -85.79
N ALA A 231 1.42 37.74 -85.12
CA ALA A 231 1.70 39.03 -85.74
C ALA A 231 2.78 38.93 -86.84
N ARG A 232 3.85 38.14 -86.61
CA ARG A 232 4.88 37.88 -87.63
C ARG A 232 4.32 37.14 -88.83
N GLU A 233 3.48 36.12 -88.61
CA GLU A 233 2.81 35.36 -89.68
C GLU A 233 1.86 36.24 -90.50
N LEU A 234 1.07 37.11 -89.83
CA LEU A 234 0.21 38.07 -90.50
C LEU A 234 1.02 39.05 -91.36
N ALA A 235 2.12 39.60 -90.83
CA ALA A 235 3.00 40.50 -91.58
C ALA A 235 3.63 39.80 -92.80
N ALA A 236 4.08 38.55 -92.63
CA ALA A 236 4.60 37.75 -93.74
C ALA A 236 3.54 37.48 -94.82
N ALA A 237 2.30 37.16 -94.41
CA ALA A 237 1.18 36.96 -95.33
C ALA A 237 0.82 38.25 -96.09
N GLN A 238 0.78 39.39 -95.39
CA GLN A 238 0.56 40.70 -96.02
C GLN A 238 1.67 41.04 -97.02
N GLY A 239 2.94 40.83 -96.66
CA GLY A 239 4.07 41.02 -97.57
C GLY A 239 3.96 40.13 -98.82
N ALA A 240 3.58 38.86 -98.66
CA ALA A 240 3.37 37.96 -99.79
C ALA A 240 2.21 38.42 -100.71
N CYS A 241 1.12 38.94 -100.13
CA CYS A 241 0.02 39.53 -100.89
C CYS A 241 0.47 40.77 -101.68
N GLN A 242 1.23 41.67 -101.05
CA GLN A 242 1.79 42.85 -101.73
C GLN A 242 2.69 42.47 -102.91
N VAL A 243 3.60 41.51 -102.72
CA VAL A 243 4.44 40.99 -103.81
C VAL A 243 3.60 40.39 -104.94
N ARG A 244 2.51 39.67 -104.62
CA ARG A 244 1.58 39.14 -105.64
C ARG A 244 0.84 40.25 -106.38
N GLU A 245 0.41 41.31 -105.68
CA GLU A 245 -0.22 42.48 -106.30
C GLU A 245 0.75 43.23 -107.21
N GLU A 246 1.99 43.46 -106.77
CA GLU A 246 3.05 44.08 -107.56
C GLU A 246 3.40 43.24 -108.80
N ALA A 247 3.50 41.91 -108.63
CA ALA A 247 3.70 40.99 -109.76
C ALA A 247 2.51 41.02 -110.73
N ALA A 248 1.28 41.05 -110.23
CA ALA A 248 0.08 41.16 -111.06
C ALA A 248 0.02 42.49 -111.81
N ARG A 249 0.39 43.61 -111.16
CA ARG A 249 0.52 44.93 -111.82
C ARG A 249 1.60 44.91 -112.90
N SER A 250 2.79 44.39 -112.59
CA SER A 250 3.88 44.24 -113.57
C SER A 250 3.49 43.38 -114.79
N LEU A 251 2.76 42.29 -114.55
CA LEU A 251 2.21 41.46 -115.63
C LEU A 251 1.15 42.20 -116.46
N ALA A 252 0.28 42.99 -115.81
CA ALA A 252 -0.70 43.83 -116.49
C ALA A 252 -0.04 44.92 -117.33
N ASP A 253 0.98 45.60 -116.80
CA ASP A 253 1.77 46.62 -117.52
C ASP A 253 2.51 45.99 -118.71
N ALA A 254 3.11 44.81 -118.52
CA ALA A 254 3.76 44.07 -119.61
C ALA A 254 2.78 43.62 -120.70
N ALA A 255 1.55 43.25 -120.32
CA ALA A 255 0.47 42.91 -121.25
C ALA A 255 -0.03 44.15 -122.01
N ALA A 256 -0.22 45.28 -121.32
CA ALA A 256 -0.57 46.56 -121.93
C ALA A 256 0.50 47.01 -122.95
N ALA A 257 1.78 46.99 -122.56
CA ALA A 257 2.88 47.31 -123.48
C ALA A 257 2.97 46.34 -124.68
N ARG A 258 2.58 45.07 -124.50
CA ARG A 258 2.49 44.11 -125.62
C ARG A 258 1.32 44.43 -126.54
N ALA A 259 0.18 44.84 -125.98
CA ALA A 259 -0.98 45.29 -126.75
C ALA A 259 -0.64 46.56 -127.54
N GLU A 260 -0.02 47.56 -126.92
CA GLU A 260 0.44 48.79 -127.60
C GLU A 260 1.42 48.47 -128.75
N ARG A 261 2.38 47.57 -128.55
CA ARG A 261 3.28 47.12 -129.62
C ARG A 261 2.53 46.39 -130.75
N ALA A 262 1.53 45.58 -130.41
CA ALA A 262 0.71 44.89 -131.40
C ALA A 262 -0.17 45.88 -132.19
N GLU A 263 -0.74 46.88 -131.54
CA GLU A 263 -1.47 47.98 -132.17
C GLU A 263 -0.56 48.80 -133.09
N ALA A 264 0.63 49.19 -132.63
CA ALA A 264 1.61 49.88 -133.45
C ALA A 264 2.05 49.05 -134.68
N ALA A 265 2.22 47.73 -134.52
CA ALA A 265 2.51 46.83 -135.63
C ALA A 265 1.34 46.74 -136.62
N LEU A 266 0.09 46.66 -136.14
CA LEU A 266 -1.10 46.71 -137.00
C LEU A 266 -1.24 48.05 -137.73
N ASP A 267 -0.89 49.16 -137.09
CA ASP A 267 -0.91 50.48 -137.72
C ASP A 267 0.22 50.64 -138.75
N ALA A 268 1.39 50.05 -138.51
CA ALA A 268 2.46 49.93 -139.49
C ALA A 268 2.03 49.08 -140.69
N GLU A 269 1.44 47.90 -140.46
CA GLU A 269 0.85 47.04 -141.50
C GLU A 269 -0.26 47.77 -142.30
N ARG A 270 -1.12 48.55 -141.63
CA ARG A 270 -2.13 49.39 -142.30
C ARG A 270 -1.48 50.52 -143.10
N ALA A 271 -0.41 51.12 -142.62
CA ALA A 271 0.35 52.14 -143.34
C ALA A 271 1.06 51.55 -144.57
N GLU A 272 1.67 50.37 -144.45
CA GLU A 272 2.24 49.61 -145.57
C GLU A 272 1.17 49.19 -146.57
N ARG A 273 0.03 48.67 -146.12
CA ARG A 273 -1.13 48.41 -146.99
C ARG A 273 -1.58 49.68 -147.70
N ARG A 274 -1.70 50.81 -147.01
CA ARG A 274 -2.02 52.10 -147.66
C ARG A 274 -0.98 52.47 -148.72
N ALA A 275 0.30 52.37 -148.42
CA ALA A 275 1.39 52.63 -149.36
C ALA A 275 1.40 51.66 -150.56
N LEU A 276 1.10 50.38 -150.35
CA LEU A 276 0.96 49.37 -151.40
C LEU A 276 -0.30 49.61 -152.24
N THR A 277 -1.41 49.99 -151.62
CA THR A 277 -2.65 50.34 -152.32
C THR A 277 -2.48 51.61 -153.13
N GLU A 278 -1.74 52.60 -152.62
CA GLU A 278 -1.34 53.81 -153.34
C GLU A 278 -0.42 53.48 -154.52
N LYS A 279 0.57 52.60 -154.34
CA LYS A 279 1.41 52.08 -155.45
C LYS A 279 0.60 51.31 -156.50
N LEU A 280 -0.39 50.51 -156.09
CA LEU A 280 -1.29 49.80 -157.01
C LEU A 280 -2.28 50.74 -157.70
N ALA A 281 -2.77 51.79 -157.01
CA ALA A 281 -3.57 52.84 -157.62
C ALA A 281 -2.75 53.65 -158.65
N ILE A 282 -1.45 53.88 -158.39
CA ILE A 282 -0.50 54.47 -159.35
C ILE A 282 -0.25 53.52 -160.54
N ALA A 283 -0.21 52.20 -160.33
CA ALA A 283 -0.06 51.19 -161.38
C ALA A 283 -1.36 50.89 -162.16
N ALA A 284 -2.52 51.25 -161.61
CA ALA A 284 -3.85 51.02 -162.18
C ALA A 284 -4.52 52.31 -162.69
N VAL A 285 -3.72 53.28 -163.18
CA VAL A 285 -4.24 54.37 -164.03
C VAL A 285 -3.98 54.03 -165.51
N PRO A 286 -4.94 53.42 -166.21
CA PRO A 286 -4.97 53.47 -167.67
C PRO A 286 -5.37 54.89 -168.13
N PRO A 287 -4.78 55.42 -169.21
CA PRO A 287 -5.23 56.66 -169.80
C PRO A 287 -6.47 56.36 -170.65
N GLN A 288 -7.63 56.96 -170.32
CA GLN A 288 -8.65 57.17 -171.34
C GLN A 288 -9.37 58.51 -171.22
N PRO A 289 -9.54 59.22 -172.35
CA PRO A 289 -10.35 60.43 -172.47
C PRO A 289 -11.82 60.12 -172.79
N ALA A 290 -12.66 61.08 -172.40
CA ALA A 290 -13.93 61.51 -173.03
C ALA A 290 -15.20 60.62 -172.97
N ARG A 291 -16.06 61.01 -172.01
CA ARG A 291 -17.50 61.37 -172.12
C ARG A 291 -18.50 60.41 -172.85
N ARG A 292 -19.49 59.93 -172.07
CA ARG A 292 -20.97 60.10 -172.20
C ARG A 292 -21.67 59.10 -171.23
N ALA A 293 -22.35 59.53 -170.16
CA ALA A 293 -23.70 60.12 -170.03
C ALA A 293 -24.85 59.09 -169.89
N ARG A 294 -25.60 59.24 -168.77
CA ARG A 294 -26.91 58.66 -168.36
C ARG A 294 -26.89 57.19 -167.89
N ALA A 295 -27.60 56.76 -166.84
CA ALA A 295 -28.82 57.27 -166.20
C ALA A 295 -28.98 56.75 -164.74
N ALA A 296 -29.79 57.47 -163.96
CA ALA A 296 -30.71 56.96 -162.92
C ALA A 296 -30.11 56.25 -161.68
N ALA A 297 -30.64 56.33 -160.47
CA ALA A 297 -31.73 57.06 -159.85
C ALA A 297 -31.78 56.57 -158.39
N GLU A 298 -32.17 57.46 -157.47
CA GLU A 298 -32.99 57.14 -156.28
C GLU A 298 -32.35 56.26 -155.17
N LYS A 299 -32.62 56.43 -153.88
CA LYS A 299 -33.47 57.33 -153.09
C LYS A 299 -33.24 56.95 -151.63
N GLU A 300 -33.52 57.90 -150.72
CA GLU A 300 -34.19 57.70 -149.41
C GLU A 300 -33.58 56.69 -148.41
N LYS A 301 -33.74 56.79 -147.10
CA LYS A 301 -34.54 57.65 -146.21
C LYS A 301 -33.97 57.40 -144.82
N GLN A 302 -33.77 58.48 -144.06
CA GLN A 302 -34.23 58.64 -142.66
C GLN A 302 -33.68 57.67 -141.57
N PRO A 303 -33.82 58.05 -140.29
CA PRO A 303 -32.74 58.13 -139.29
C PRO A 303 -32.27 56.82 -138.67
#